data_AF-A0A948PWS9-F1
#
_entry.id   AF-A0A948PWS9-F1
#
_cell.length_a   1.000
_cell.length_b   1.000
_cell.length_c   1.000
_cell.angle_alpha   90.00
_cell.angle_beta   90.00
_cell.angle_gamma   90.00
#
_symmetry.space_group_name_H-M   'P 1'
#
loop_
_entity.id
_entity.type
_entity.pdbx_description
1 polymer ?
#
loop_
_entity_poly.entity_id
_entity_poly.type
_entity_poly.pdbx_seq_one_letter_code
_entity_poly.pdbx_strand_id
1 'polypeptide(L)'
;MAQQTTIKKGITLKGKGLHTAHEAKVTFKPAPKDTGLLFIRTDLPGRPPVRAEIANLLPEERRSRRTSVGSGPAEIHTIEHILATVLGLGIDNLLIEIDNDEFPGEDGSSKNLAELLLKAGLEEQ
;
A
#
# COMPACT_ATOMS: atom_id res chain seq x y z
N MET A 1 24.96 -9.26 -2.94
CA MET A 1 23.55 -8.96 -3.27
C MET A 1 23.06 -8.00 -2.21
N ALA A 2 22.30 -6.96 -2.56
CA ALA A 2 21.72 -6.09 -1.54
C ALA A 2 20.74 -6.90 -0.68
N GLN A 3 20.76 -6.71 0.65
CA GLN A 3 19.78 -7.36 1.53
C GLN A 3 18.41 -6.72 1.30
N GLN A 4 17.36 -7.53 1.34
CA GLN A 4 15.99 -7.00 1.25
C GLN A 4 15.60 -6.36 2.59
N THR A 5 14.64 -5.44 2.57
CA THR A 5 14.20 -4.73 3.77
C THR A 5 12.68 -4.83 3.95
N THR A 6 12.24 -4.96 5.19
CA THR A 6 10.84 -4.83 5.61
C THR A 6 10.73 -3.88 6.82
N ILE A 7 9.55 -3.74 7.40
CA ILE A 7 9.35 -3.02 8.66
C ILE A 7 9.44 -3.98 9.86
N LYS A 8 9.85 -3.51 11.05
CA LYS A 8 9.99 -4.35 12.27
C LYS A 8 8.67 -4.75 12.91
N LYS A 9 7.66 -3.87 12.84
CA LYS A 9 6.37 -4.06 13.51
C LYS A 9 5.24 -3.48 12.68
N GLY A 10 4.02 -3.95 12.91
CA GLY A 10 2.85 -3.41 12.26
C GLY A 10 2.54 -1.96 12.69
N ILE A 11 2.07 -1.13 11.76
CA ILE A 11 1.60 0.23 12.03
C ILE A 11 0.37 0.56 11.19
N THR A 12 -0.50 1.44 11.68
CA THR A 12 -1.78 1.75 11.05
C THR A 12 -1.90 3.25 10.75
N LEU A 13 -2.39 3.55 9.56
CA LEU A 13 -2.88 4.84 9.11
C LEU A 13 -4.41 4.80 9.03
N LYS A 14 -5.06 5.92 9.36
CA LYS A 14 -6.49 6.12 9.11
C LYS A 14 -6.67 7.48 8.48
N GLY A 15 -7.45 7.53 7.41
CA GLY A 15 -7.76 8.79 6.77
C GLY A 15 -8.76 8.60 5.65
N LYS A 16 -8.94 9.66 4.87
CA LYS A 16 -9.96 9.75 3.83
C LYS A 16 -9.33 9.64 2.44
N GLY A 17 -9.93 8.86 1.55
CA GLY A 17 -9.53 8.80 0.14
C GLY A 17 -9.71 10.14 -0.56
N LEU A 18 -8.81 10.46 -1.49
CA LEU A 18 -8.82 11.74 -2.23
C LEU A 18 -10.00 11.83 -3.20
N HIS A 19 -10.36 10.72 -3.85
CA HIS A 19 -11.36 10.69 -4.91
C HIS A 19 -12.72 10.17 -4.46
N THR A 20 -12.74 9.13 -3.64
CA THR A 20 -13.94 8.45 -3.16
C THR A 20 -14.55 9.14 -1.95
N ALA A 21 -13.76 9.92 -1.22
CA ALA A 21 -14.13 10.46 0.08
C ALA A 21 -14.49 9.39 1.13
N HIS A 22 -14.17 8.12 0.89
CA HIS A 22 -14.36 7.06 1.88
C HIS A 22 -13.28 7.10 2.96
N GLU A 23 -13.65 6.76 4.19
CA GLU A 23 -12.65 6.49 5.24
C GLU A 23 -12.04 5.11 5.00
N ALA A 24 -10.72 5.04 5.11
CA ALA A 24 -9.95 3.81 5.02
C ALA A 24 -8.97 3.71 6.19
N LYS A 25 -8.89 2.52 6.76
CA LYS A 25 -7.85 2.10 7.70
C LYS A 25 -6.86 1.23 6.94
N VAL A 26 -5.62 1.70 6.87
CA VAL A 26 -4.51 0.97 6.26
C VAL A 26 -3.57 0.45 7.35
N THR A 27 -3.32 -0.85 7.39
CA THR A 27 -2.35 -1.47 8.30
C THR A 27 -1.19 -2.04 7.50
N PHE A 28 0.00 -1.49 7.73
CA PHE A 28 1.27 -1.99 7.20
C PHE A 28 1.82 -3.06 8.14
N LYS A 29 2.31 -4.18 7.59
CA LYS A 29 2.90 -5.28 8.37
C LYS A 29 4.21 -5.76 7.74
N PRO A 30 5.15 -6.28 8.55
CA PRO A 30 6.32 -6.98 8.04
C PRO A 30 5.89 -8.09 7.08
N ALA A 31 6.68 -8.31 6.02
CA ALA A 31 6.45 -9.39 5.07
C ALA A 31 7.73 -10.22 4.87
N PRO A 32 7.63 -11.53 4.62
CA PRO A 32 8.80 -12.36 4.30
C PRO A 32 9.54 -11.89 3.04
N LYS A 33 10.79 -12.36 2.88
CA LYS A 33 11.56 -12.16 1.64
C LYS A 33 10.76 -12.55 0.41
N ASP A 34 11.03 -11.83 -0.68
CA ASP A 34 10.46 -12.06 -2.01
C ASP A 34 8.92 -11.90 -2.06
N THR A 35 8.31 -11.29 -1.04
CA THR A 35 6.88 -10.96 -1.05
C THR A 35 6.60 -9.81 -2.01
N GLY A 36 7.51 -8.82 -2.05
CA GLY A 36 7.26 -7.53 -2.66
C GLY A 36 6.21 -6.73 -1.87
N LEU A 37 5.47 -5.87 -2.58
CA LEU A 37 4.37 -5.10 -2.02
C LEU A 37 3.04 -5.81 -2.29
N LEU A 38 2.40 -6.30 -1.23
CA LEU A 38 1.16 -7.07 -1.31
C LEU A 38 0.02 -6.33 -0.61
N PHE A 39 -0.95 -5.85 -1.37
CA PHE A 39 -2.17 -5.29 -0.83
C PHE A 39 -3.17 -6.39 -0.47
N ILE A 40 -3.96 -6.20 0.58
CA ILE A 40 -5.08 -7.07 0.97
C ILE A 40 -6.30 -6.19 1.25
N ARG A 41 -7.38 -6.40 0.49
CA ARG A 41 -8.70 -5.80 0.76
C ARG A 41 -9.40 -6.56 1.88
N THR A 42 -9.33 -6.05 3.10
CA THR A 42 -9.78 -6.75 4.31
C THR A 42 -11.29 -6.68 4.54
N ASP A 43 -11.96 -5.74 3.90
CA ASP A 43 -13.41 -5.56 3.88
C ASP A 43 -14.13 -6.54 2.94
N LEU A 44 -13.43 -7.12 1.97
CA LEU A 44 -13.99 -8.06 1.01
C LEU A 44 -13.95 -9.51 1.53
N PRO A 45 -14.97 -10.34 1.21
CA PRO A 45 -14.96 -11.77 1.51
C PRO A 45 -13.71 -12.46 0.97
N GLY A 46 -13.08 -13.29 1.80
CA GLY A 46 -11.86 -14.02 1.41
C GLY A 46 -10.58 -13.18 1.44
N ARG A 47 -10.65 -11.88 1.75
CA ARG A 47 -9.51 -10.96 1.88
C ARG A 47 -8.55 -11.04 0.68
N PRO A 48 -9.06 -10.80 -0.54
CA PRO A 48 -8.31 -11.00 -1.77
C PRO A 48 -7.02 -10.16 -1.81
N PRO A 49 -5.88 -10.78 -2.18
CA PRO A 49 -4.61 -10.08 -2.33
C PRO A 49 -4.45 -9.45 -3.72
N VAL A 50 -3.76 -8.31 -3.79
CA VAL A 50 -3.37 -7.65 -5.05
C VAL A 50 -1.90 -7.25 -4.97
N ARG A 51 -1.07 -7.79 -5.86
CA ARG A 51 0.35 -7.40 -5.93
C ARG A 51 0.51 -6.06 -6.64
N ALA A 52 1.44 -5.23 -6.18
CA ALA A 52 1.81 -3.98 -6.84
C ALA A 52 2.68 -4.23 -8.10
N GLU A 53 2.09 -4.84 -9.11
CA GLU A 53 2.78 -5.25 -10.35
C GLU A 53 2.04 -4.73 -11.58
N ILE A 54 2.77 -4.58 -12.70
CA ILE A 54 2.20 -4.14 -13.98
C ILE A 54 1.05 -5.04 -14.43
N ALA A 55 1.13 -6.35 -14.15
CA ALA A 55 0.09 -7.31 -14.48
C ALA A 55 -1.26 -7.02 -13.79
N ASN A 56 -1.24 -6.32 -12.64
CA ASN A 56 -2.44 -5.95 -11.89
C ASN A 56 -2.84 -4.48 -12.11
N LEU A 57 -2.18 -3.74 -13.00
CA LEU A 57 -2.52 -2.35 -13.27
C LEU A 57 -3.92 -2.26 -13.90
N LEU A 58 -4.78 -1.42 -13.34
CA LEU A 58 -6.14 -1.26 -13.89
C LEU A 58 -6.11 -0.54 -15.26
N PRO A 59 -7.09 -0.80 -16.14
CA PRO A 59 -7.31 -0.06 -17.39
C PRO A 59 -7.41 1.46 -17.18
N GLU A 60 -7.07 2.24 -18.20
CA GLU A 60 -6.88 3.70 -18.10
C GLU A 60 -8.14 4.42 -17.65
N GLU A 61 -9.29 3.99 -18.17
CA GLU A 61 -10.61 4.47 -17.83
C GLU A 61 -10.96 4.31 -16.33
N ARG A 62 -10.30 3.38 -15.63
CA ARG A 62 -10.49 3.10 -14.20
C ARG A 62 -9.45 3.74 -13.29
N ARG A 63 -8.39 4.31 -13.87
CA ARG A 63 -7.27 4.95 -13.15
C ARG A 63 -6.98 6.37 -13.62
N SER A 64 -7.96 7.08 -14.19
CA SER A 64 -7.76 8.45 -14.64
C SER A 64 -7.24 9.34 -13.49
N ARG A 65 -6.07 9.96 -13.69
CA ARG A 65 -5.34 10.84 -12.75
C ARG A 65 -4.77 10.17 -11.49
N ARG A 66 -4.67 8.84 -11.46
CA ARG A 66 -4.08 8.09 -10.34
C ARG A 66 -3.47 6.76 -10.79
N THR A 67 -2.65 6.14 -9.95
CA THR A 67 -2.24 4.74 -10.16
C THR A 67 -3.18 3.84 -9.37
N SER A 68 -3.64 2.75 -9.99
CA SER A 68 -4.57 1.83 -9.34
C SER A 68 -4.31 0.41 -9.79
N VAL A 69 -4.39 -0.52 -8.85
CA VAL A 69 -4.19 -1.95 -9.08
C VAL A 69 -5.44 -2.73 -8.69
N GLY A 70 -5.66 -3.87 -9.33
CA GLY A 70 -6.75 -4.75 -8.96
C GLY A 70 -6.55 -6.18 -9.42
N SER A 71 -7.29 -7.09 -8.78
CA SER A 71 -7.39 -8.50 -9.14
C SER A 71 -8.76 -9.03 -8.70
N GLY A 72 -9.52 -9.56 -9.66
CA GLY A 72 -10.90 -9.99 -9.43
C GLY A 72 -11.76 -8.85 -8.85
N PRO A 73 -12.44 -9.03 -7.70
CA PRO A 73 -13.27 -7.99 -7.09
C PRO A 73 -12.47 -6.94 -6.29
N ALA A 74 -11.16 -7.14 -6.11
CA ALA A 74 -10.34 -6.31 -5.26
C ALA A 74 -9.64 -5.22 -6.07
N GLU A 75 -9.88 -3.97 -5.70
CA GLU A 75 -9.23 -2.81 -6.30
C GLU A 75 -8.72 -1.88 -5.21
N ILE A 76 -7.54 -1.31 -5.45
CA ILE A 76 -6.95 -0.28 -4.60
C ILE A 76 -6.53 0.88 -5.50
N HIS A 77 -7.09 2.04 -5.20
CA HIS A 77 -6.84 3.30 -5.89
C HIS A 77 -5.83 4.17 -5.14
N THR A 78 -5.17 5.05 -5.89
CA THR A 78 -4.28 6.11 -5.38
C THR A 78 -3.06 5.54 -4.63
N ILE A 79 -2.41 4.52 -5.22
CA ILE A 79 -1.27 3.83 -4.59
C ILE A 79 0.08 4.51 -4.84
N GLU A 80 0.16 5.49 -5.73
CA GLU A 80 1.40 6.13 -6.18
C GLU A 80 2.23 6.73 -5.03
N HIS A 81 1.60 7.35 -4.03
CA HIS A 81 2.32 7.96 -2.91
C HIS A 81 2.91 6.92 -1.95
N ILE A 82 2.19 5.83 -1.69
CA ILE A 82 2.75 4.73 -0.89
C ILE A 82 3.87 4.03 -1.66
N LEU A 83 3.75 3.82 -2.97
CA LEU A 83 4.83 3.27 -3.80
C LEU A 83 6.08 4.16 -3.78
N ALA A 84 5.93 5.47 -3.90
CA ALA A 84 7.04 6.42 -3.82
C ALA A 84 7.70 6.39 -2.42
N THR A 85 6.88 6.27 -1.37
CA THR A 85 7.37 6.22 0.02
C THR A 85 8.19 4.96 0.28
N VAL A 86 7.66 3.78 -0.04
CA VAL A 86 8.36 2.51 0.22
C VAL A 86 9.65 2.41 -0.58
N LEU A 87 9.64 2.86 -1.85
CA LEU A 87 10.85 2.91 -2.67
C LEU A 87 11.88 3.90 -2.11
N GLY A 88 11.43 5.09 -1.70
CA GLY A 88 12.30 6.10 -1.10
C GLY A 88 12.91 5.68 0.24
N LEU A 89 12.24 4.81 0.99
CA LEU A 89 12.74 4.21 2.23
C LEU A 89 13.53 2.91 2.02
N GLY A 90 13.61 2.40 0.78
CA GLY A 90 14.27 1.13 0.48
C GLY A 90 13.57 -0.09 1.07
N ILE A 91 12.23 -0.06 1.21
CA ILE A 91 11.44 -1.20 1.69
C ILE A 91 11.07 -2.10 0.51
N ASP A 92 11.53 -3.34 0.53
CA ASP A 92 11.28 -4.34 -0.52
C ASP A 92 10.01 -5.14 -0.26
N ASN A 93 9.80 -5.55 1.00
CA ASN A 93 8.71 -6.45 1.39
C ASN A 93 7.76 -5.77 2.35
N LEU A 94 6.49 -5.66 1.98
CA LEU A 94 5.47 -5.05 2.81
C LEU A 94 4.10 -5.65 2.54
N LEU A 95 3.42 -6.06 3.61
CA LEU A 95 2.03 -6.44 3.57
C LEU A 95 1.16 -5.23 3.94
N ILE A 96 0.21 -4.89 3.09
CA ILE A 96 -0.59 -3.66 3.18
C ILE A 96 -2.06 -4.04 3.22
N GLU A 97 -2.62 -4.08 4.42
CA GLU A 97 -4.05 -4.34 4.61
C GLU A 97 -4.84 -3.03 4.53
N ILE A 98 -5.90 -2.98 3.75
CA ILE A 98 -6.79 -1.83 3.63
C ILE A 98 -8.25 -2.32 3.68
N ASP A 99 -9.13 -1.60 4.37
CA ASP A 99 -10.55 -1.95 4.53
C ASP A 99 -11.48 -1.14 3.61
N ASN A 100 -10.93 -0.52 2.58
CA ASN A 100 -11.67 0.21 1.57
C ASN A 100 -10.91 0.25 0.22
N ASP A 101 -11.52 0.88 -0.77
CA ASP A 101 -11.05 0.89 -2.16
C ASP A 101 -10.00 1.95 -2.51
N GLU A 102 -9.71 2.90 -1.61
CA GLU A 102 -8.75 3.98 -1.88
C GLU A 102 -7.82 4.26 -0.69
N PHE A 103 -6.54 4.45 -0.99
CA PHE A 103 -5.57 4.89 0.01
C PHE A 103 -5.89 6.29 0.56
N PRO A 104 -5.69 6.53 1.87
CA PRO A 104 -5.82 7.86 2.45
C PRO A 104 -4.92 8.88 1.75
N GLY A 105 -5.50 10.03 1.38
CA GLY A 105 -4.78 11.11 0.68
C GLY A 105 -3.87 11.93 1.59
N GLU A 106 -4.08 11.89 2.92
CA GLU A 106 -3.34 12.66 3.93
C GLU A 106 -3.21 14.14 3.56
N ASP A 107 -1.98 14.68 3.51
CA ASP A 107 -1.65 16.04 3.08
C ASP A 107 -1.30 16.13 1.57
N GLY A 108 -1.51 15.03 0.82
CA GLY A 108 -1.15 14.91 -0.59
C GLY A 108 0.33 14.61 -0.83
N SER A 109 1.15 14.41 0.21
CA SER A 109 2.58 14.11 0.08
C SER A 109 2.94 12.74 0.67
N SER A 110 4.18 12.30 0.42
CA SER A 110 4.73 11.10 1.06
C SER A 110 5.21 11.33 2.50
N LYS A 111 5.21 12.55 3.02
CA LYS A 111 5.86 12.88 4.30
C LYS A 111 5.25 12.10 5.47
N ASN A 112 3.93 12.15 5.62
CA ASN A 112 3.24 11.48 6.72
C ASN A 112 3.40 9.95 6.65
N LEU A 113 3.35 9.38 5.43
CA LEU A 113 3.59 7.95 5.20
C LEU A 113 5.03 7.55 5.55
N ALA A 114 6.01 8.35 5.15
CA ALA A 114 7.42 8.09 5.43
C ALA A 114 7.69 8.13 6.94
N GLU A 115 7.22 9.17 7.63
CA GLU A 115 7.34 9.29 9.08
C GLU A 115 6.66 8.14 9.82
N LEU A 116 5.50 7.67 9.32
CA LEU A 116 4.81 6.52 9.89
C LEU A 116 5.62 5.23 9.73
N LEU A 117 6.10 4.92 8.52
CA LEU A 117 6.89 3.71 8.28
C LEU A 117 8.24 3.74 9.02
N LEU A 118 8.89 4.90 9.12
CA LEU A 118 10.10 5.06 9.94
C LEU A 118 9.83 4.79 11.43
N LYS A 119 8.66 5.16 11.97
CA LYS A 119 8.24 4.83 13.36
C LYS A 119 8.00 3.33 13.56
N ALA A 120 7.62 2.59 12.51
CA ALA A 120 7.57 1.14 12.55
C ALA A 120 8.98 0.53 12.64
N GLY A 121 9.99 1.24 12.12
CA GLY A 121 11.38 0.82 12.09
C GLY A 121 11.64 -0.12 10.90
N LEU A 122 12.83 -0.01 10.31
CA LEU A 122 13.25 -0.83 9.17
C LEU A 122 14.09 -2.02 9.62
N GLU A 123 13.94 -3.16 8.95
CA GLU A 123 14.63 -4.42 9.24
C GLU A 123 15.16 -5.03 7.96
N GLU A 124 16.48 -5.24 7.90
CA GLU A 124 17.10 -6.04 6.84
C GLU A 124 16.75 -7.51 7.02
N GLN A 125 16.54 -8.20 5.91
CA GLN A 125 16.16 -9.60 5.83
C GLN A 125 17.28 -10.42 5.21
#